data_AF-A0A7W1SD48-F1
#
_entry.id   AF-A0A7W1SD48-F1
#
_cell.length_a   1.000
_cell.length_b   1.000
_cell.length_c   1.000
_cell.angle_alpha   90.00
_cell.angle_beta   90.00
_cell.angle_gamma   90.00
#
_symmetry.space_group_name_H-M   'P 1'
#
loop_
_entity.id
_entity.type
_entity.pdbx_description
1 polymer ?
#
loop_
_entity_poly.entity_id
_entity_poly.type
_entity_poly.pdbx_seq_one_letter_code
_entity_poly.pdbx_strand_id
1 'polypeptide(L)' 'MIAIQRTLCPIDFSEFSKPAVEQAVALARWYEARVDLLHVAAINGRPGRGALDLGLFGSTASDVLRRANCPVLTVRTL' A
#
# COMPACT_ATOMS: atom_id res chain seq x y z
N MET A 1 -7.85 -23.59 2.99
CA MET A 1 -7.15 -22.91 1.89
C MET A 1 -7.60 -21.45 1.90
N ILE A 2 -6.68 -20.49 1.90
CA ILE A 2 -7.04 -19.06 1.91
C ILE A 2 -7.51 -18.70 0.50
N ALA A 3 -8.65 -18.02 0.36
CA ALA A 3 -9.12 -17.49 -0.92
C ALA A 3 -9.03 -15.96 -0.88
N ILE A 4 -8.21 -15.38 -1.76
CA ILE A 4 -8.07 -13.92 -1.90
C ILE A 4 -8.95 -13.50 -3.07
N GLN A 5 -10.05 -12.81 -2.79
CA GLN A 5 -10.97 -12.33 -3.83
C GLN A 5 -10.57 -10.94 -4.36
N ARG A 6 -9.88 -10.16 -3.53
CA ARG A 6 -9.57 -8.76 -3.79
C ARG A 6 -8.30 -8.32 -3.08
N THR A 7 -7.46 -7.59 -3.81
CA THR A 7 -6.24 -6.96 -3.29
C THR A 7 -6.34 -5.45 -3.45
N LEU A 8 -6.11 -4.71 -2.37
CA LEU A 8 -5.94 -3.26 -2.39
C LEU A 8 -4.44 -2.95 -2.41
N CYS A 9 -3.97 -2.29 -3.48
CA CYS A 9 -2.57 -1.90 -3.62
C CYS A 9 -2.46 -0.37 -3.53
N PRO A 10 -1.95 0.18 -2.41
CA PRO A 10 -1.71 1.60 -2.30
C PRO A 10 -0.52 2.01 -3.18
N ILE A 11 -0.70 3.07 -3.96
CA ILE A 11 0.33 3.66 -4.82
C ILE A 11 0.50 5.14 -4.50
N ASP A 12 1.75 5.60 -4.43
CA ASP A 12 2.12 7.00 -4.30
C ASP A 12 2.88 7.53 -5.52
N PHE A 13 2.91 6.73 -6.60
CA PHE A 13 3.68 6.97 -7.83
C PHE A 13 5.19 7.11 -7.62
N SER A 14 5.72 6.66 -6.47
CA SER A 14 7.16 6.53 -6.27
C SER A 14 7.69 5.26 -6.96
N GLU A 15 8.99 5.24 -7.25
CA GLU A 15 9.70 4.05 -7.73
C GLU A 15 9.55 2.85 -6.76
N PHE A 16 9.35 3.11 -5.46
CA PHE A 16 9.11 2.08 -4.44
C PHE A 16 7.74 1.40 -4.58
N SER A 17 6.76 2.08 -5.16
CA SER A 17 5.41 1.53 -5.34
C SER A 17 5.30 0.54 -6.50
N LYS A 18 6.22 0.59 -7.48
CA LYS A 18 6.19 -0.28 -8.66
C LYS A 18 6.33 -1.78 -8.32
N PRO A 19 7.32 -2.23 -7.52
CA PRO A 19 7.39 -3.62 -7.08
C PRO A 19 6.15 -4.09 -6.33
N ALA A 20 5.49 -3.20 -5.57
CA ALA A 20 4.26 -3.53 -4.86
C ALA A 20 3.09 -3.82 -5.83
N VAL A 21 2.97 -3.05 -6.91
CA VAL A 21 1.97 -3.29 -7.96
C VAL A 21 2.24 -4.61 -8.68
N GLU A 22 3.50 -4.89 -9.04
CA GLU A 22 3.88 -6.14 -9.69
C GLU A 22 3.52 -7.37 -8.83
N GLN A 23 3.80 -7.32 -7.53
CA GLN A 23 3.42 -8.39 -6.60
C GLN A 23 1.89 -8.50 -6.43
N ALA A 24 1.17 -7.38 -6.38
CA ALA A 24 -0.29 -7.40 -6.29
C ALA A 24 -0.92 -8.06 -7.53
N VAL A 25 -0.40 -7.78 -8.72
CA VAL A 25 -0.84 -8.41 -9.98
C VAL A 25 -0.49 -9.89 -10.01
N ALA A 26 0.72 -10.29 -9.59
CA ALA A 26 1.12 -11.69 -9.53
C ALA A 26 0.20 -12.50 -8.60
N LEU A 27 -0.06 -11.97 -7.40
CA LEU A 27 -0.96 -12.60 -6.44
C LEU A 27 -2.39 -12.69 -6.98
N ALA A 28 -2.89 -11.62 -7.59
CA ALA A 28 -4.22 -11.61 -8.16
C ALA A 28 -4.39 -12.62 -9.30
N ARG A 29 -3.36 -12.82 -10.14
CA ARG A 29 -3.39 -13.84 -11.19
C ARG A 29 -3.47 -15.26 -10.63
N TRP A 30 -2.77 -15.55 -9.54
CA TRP A 30 -2.80 -16.88 -8.92
C TRP A 30 -4.13 -17.22 -8.26
N TYR A 31 -4.84 -16.21 -7.76
CA TYR A 31 -6.11 -16.39 -7.06
C TYR A 31 -7.34 -15.96 -7.88
N GLU A 32 -7.16 -15.58 -9.15
CA GLU A 32 -8.20 -14.99 -10.00
C GLU A 32 -8.92 -13.80 -9.31
N ALA A 33 -8.15 -12.99 -8.59
CA ALA A 33 -8.63 -11.90 -7.76
C ALA A 33 -8.70 -10.56 -8.51
N ARG A 34 -9.49 -9.63 -7.98
CA ARG A 34 -9.49 -8.24 -8.42
C ARG A 34 -8.35 -7.45 -7.76
N VAL A 35 -7.70 -6.56 -8.50
CA VAL A 35 -6.77 -5.55 -7.96
C VAL A 35 -7.41 -4.18 -8.02
N ASP A 36 -7.41 -3.46 -6.90
CA ASP A 36 -7.73 -2.03 -6.88
C ASP A 36 -6.50 -1.23 -6.48
N LEU A 37 -6.16 -0.26 -7.33
CA LEU A 37 -5.08 0.69 -7.08
C LEU A 37 -5.66 1.90 -6.33
N LEU A 38 -5.03 2.28 -5.23
CA LEU A 38 -5.46 3.42 -4.40
C LEU A 38 -4.34 4.44 -4.31
N HIS A 39 -4.59 5.64 -4.82
CA HIS A 39 -3.72 6.79 -4.59
C HIS A 39 -4.40 7.78 -3.65
N VAL A 40 -3.69 8.22 -2.60
CA VAL A 40 -4.15 9.24 -1.66
C VAL A 40 -3.29 10.47 -1.84
N ALA A 41 -3.89 11.55 -2.36
CA ALA A 41 -3.23 12.84 -2.54
C ALA A 41 -3.88 13.92 -1.66
N ALA A 42 -3.06 14.82 -1.13
CA ALA A 42 -3.56 16.01 -0.47
C ALA A 42 -4.10 16.99 -1.51
N ILE A 43 -5.36 17.39 -1.37
CA ILE A 43 -5.99 18.39 -2.23
C ILE A 43 -5.94 19.73 -1.48
N ASN A 44 -5.40 20.77 -2.11
CA ASN A 44 -5.42 22.17 -1.65
C ASN A 44 -4.56 22.52 -0.42
N GLY A 45 -3.23 22.56 -0.57
CA GLY A 45 -2.34 23.31 0.35
C GLY A 45 -2.29 22.86 1.81
N ARG A 46 -3.06 21.83 2.20
CA ARG A 46 -2.92 21.15 3.48
C ARG A 46 -1.67 20.29 3.36
N PRO A 47 -0.61 20.54 4.13
CA PRO A 47 0.55 19.67 4.10
C PRO A 47 0.07 18.25 4.39
N GLY A 48 0.36 17.31 3.48
CA GLY A 48 0.36 15.90 3.83
C GLY A 48 1.36 15.65 4.96
N ARG A 49 1.41 14.44 5.52
CA ARG A 49 2.39 14.11 6.57
C ARG A 49 3.79 14.57 6.13
N GLY A 50 4.34 15.59 6.80
CA GLY A 50 5.64 16.17 6.45
C GLY A 50 6.80 15.27 6.90
N ALA A 51 8.03 15.60 6.50
CA ALA A 51 9.22 14.87 6.98
C ALA A 51 9.34 14.86 8.52
N LEU A 52 8.86 15.91 9.19
CA LEU A 52 8.76 15.97 10.65
C LEU A 52 7.67 15.02 11.20
N ASP A 53 6.55 14.82 10.48
CA ASP A 53 5.51 13.86 10.88
C ASP A 53 5.97 12.41 10.72
N LEU A 54 6.82 12.10 9.73
CA LEU A 54 7.39 10.75 9.59
C LEU A 54 8.30 10.37 10.77
N GLY A 55 9.05 11.35 11.31
CA GLY A 55 9.91 11.17 12.49
C GLY A 55 9.17 11.13 13.83
N LEU A 56 8.02 11.81 13.94
CA LEU A 56 7.24 11.92 15.19
C LEU A 56 6.01 11.01 15.25
N PHE A 57 5.32 10.79 14.13
CA PHE A 57 4.04 10.07 14.04
C PHE A 57 4.12 8.73 13.27
N GLY A 58 5.27 8.39 12.69
CA GLY A 58 5.54 7.09 12.07
C GLY A 58 5.08 6.94 10.62
N SER A 59 5.51 5.84 9.99
CA SER A 59 5.21 5.52 8.59
C SER A 59 3.76 5.08 8.39
N THR A 60 3.11 5.57 7.34
CA THR A 60 1.79 5.12 6.90
C THR A 60 1.75 3.59 6.76
N ALA A 61 2.83 2.98 6.23
CA ALA A 61 2.93 1.53 6.10
C ALA A 61 2.94 0.83 7.47
N SER A 62 3.64 1.39 8.47
CA SER A 62 3.64 0.86 9.84
C SER A 62 2.27 0.97 10.51
N ASP A 63 1.54 2.07 10.27
CA ASP A 63 0.18 2.23 10.80
C ASP A 63 -0.80 1.24 10.18
N VAL A 64 -0.68 0.99 8.87
CA VAL A 64 -1.46 -0.05 8.17
C VAL A 64 -1.14 -1.43 8.73
N LEU A 65 0.14 -1.79 8.88
CA LEU A 65 0.54 -3.08 9.46
C LEU A 65 0.00 -3.30 10.88
N ARG A 66 -0.06 -2.24 11.68
CA ARG A 66 -0.55 -2.32 13.07
C ARG A 66 -2.06 -2.39 13.20
N ARG A 67 -2.80 -1.83 12.25
CA ARG A 67 -4.26 -1.57 12.40
C ARG A 67 -5.14 -2.25 11.36
N ALA A 68 -4.59 -2.78 10.28
CA ALA A 68 -5.39 -3.44 9.25
C ALA A 68 -6.04 -4.72 9.82
N ASN A 69 -7.34 -4.84 9.65
CA ASN A 69 -8.11 -6.05 9.99
C ASN A 69 -8.06 -7.11 8.87
N CYS A 70 -7.13 -6.97 7.93
CA CYS A 70 -6.94 -7.88 6.80
C CYS A 70 -5.46 -8.20 6.61
N PRO A 71 -5.12 -9.30 5.92
CA PRO A 71 -3.74 -9.62 5.60
C PRO A 71 -3.07 -8.48 4.83
N VAL A 72 -1.88 -8.07 5.28
CA VAL A 72 -1.06 -7.04 4.65
C VAL A 72 0.24 -7.67 4.14
N LEU A 73 0.55 -7.41 2.87
CA LEU A 73 1.83 -7.79 2.26
C LEU A 73 2.71 -6.56 2.11
N THR A 74 3.93 -6.60 2.65
CA THR A 74 4.95 -5.58 2.43
C THR A 74 5.95 -6.04 1.39
N VAL A 75 6.25 -5.18 0.42
CA VAL A 75 7.30 -5.44 -0.57
C VAL A 75 8.51 -4.59 -0.24
N ARG A 76 9.67 -5.23 -0.10
CA ARG A 76 10.95 -4.56 0.10
C ARG A 76 11.65 -4.44 -1.24
N THR A 77 11.98 -3.23 -1.62
CA THR A 77 12.87 -2.93 -2.76
C THR A 77 14.32 -2.92 -2.25
N LEU A 78 15.23 -3.56 -3.00
CA LEU A 78 16.68 -3.54 -2.72
C LEU A 78 17.33 -2.27 -3.26
#